data_AF-A0A225VSJ1-F1
#
_entry.id   AF-A0A225VSJ1-F1
#
_cell.length_a   1.000
_cell.length_b   1.000
_cell.length_c   1.000
_cell.angle_alpha   90.00
_cell.angle_beta   90.00
_cell.angle_gamma   90.00
#
_symmetry.space_group_name_H-M   'P 1'
#
loop_
_entity.id
_entity.type
_entity.pdbx_description
1 polymer ?
#
loop_
_entity_poly.entity_id
_entity_poly.type
_entity_poly.pdbx_seq_one_letter_code
_entity_poly.pdbx_strand_id
1 'polypeptide(L)'
;MLELTYISVMQEIEAEIASGNRGDDDDLYEHIPNEMELADYAHELAFLPDLTEPSSTALDYTGPNVMNENLSGDEQRKLVEVLKRHEGIIIASGNALPLPAYGVVCDIDVQGHMPIKPRAR
;
A
#
# COMPACT_ATOMS: atom_id res chain seq x y z
N MET A 1 6.74 19.09 -8.92
CA MET A 1 6.04 18.93 -7.62
C MET A 1 6.58 17.74 -6.84
N LEU A 2 6.80 16.57 -7.45
CA LEU A 2 7.41 15.39 -6.80
C LEU A 2 8.75 15.70 -6.08
N GLU A 3 9.63 16.48 -6.72
CA GLU A 3 10.96 16.79 -6.16
C GLU A 3 10.88 17.59 -4.86
N LEU A 4 9.93 18.53 -4.75
CA LEU A 4 9.78 19.35 -3.54
C LEU A 4 9.23 18.52 -2.38
N THR A 5 8.34 17.56 -2.66
CA THR A 5 7.81 16.64 -1.67
C THR A 5 8.88 15.64 -1.21
N TYR A 6 9.69 15.12 -2.14
CA TYR A 6 10.82 14.25 -1.83
C TYR A 6 11.87 14.97 -0.97
N ILE A 7 12.23 16.20 -1.33
CA ILE A 7 13.16 17.02 -0.55
C ILE A 7 12.61 17.33 0.85
N SER A 8 11.29 17.58 0.97
CA SER A 8 10.65 17.83 2.27
C SER A 8 10.69 16.60 3.19
N VAL A 9 10.43 15.40 2.65
CA VAL A 9 10.47 14.15 3.43
C VAL A 9 11.89 13.81 3.85
N MET A 10 12.88 14.00 2.97
CA MET A 10 14.29 13.78 3.30
C MET A 10 14.76 14.73 4.41
N GLN A 11 14.35 16.01 4.37
CA GLN A 11 14.68 16.98 5.41
C GLN A 11 14.03 16.66 6.76
N GLU A 12 12.82 16.11 6.76
CA GLU A 12 12.11 15.70 7.98
C GLU A 12 12.79 14.49 8.64
N ILE A 13 13.18 13.50 7.83
CA ILE A 13 13.91 12.30 8.29
C ILE A 13 15.31 12.67 8.81
N GLU A 14 16.03 13.54 8.10
CA GLU A 14 17.35 14.02 8.55
C GLU A 14 17.25 14.79 9.89
N ALA A 15 16.19 15.58 10.07
CA ALA A 15 15.94 16.30 11.32
C ALA A 15 15.58 15.35 12.48
N GLU A 16 14.83 14.29 12.22
CA GLU A 16 14.48 13.27 13.20
C GLU A 16 15.72 12.50 13.68
N ILE A 17 16.57 12.06 12.75
CA ILE A 17 17.84 11.39 13.06
C ILE A 17 18.79 12.32 13.84
N ALA A 18 18.86 13.60 13.46
CA ALA A 18 19.67 14.60 14.16
C ALA A 18 19.15 14.96 15.56
N SER A 19 17.85 14.78 15.81
CA SER A 19 17.22 15.10 17.10
C SER A 19 17.57 14.11 18.21
N GLY A 20 18.20 12.97 17.88
CA GLY A 20 18.85 12.09 18.83
C GLY A 20 17.97 11.60 19.98
N ASN A 21 16.65 11.56 19.80
CA ASN A 21 15.70 11.17 20.83
C ASN A 21 15.69 9.64 21.00
N ARG A 22 16.80 9.09 21.50
CA ARG A 22 16.87 7.75 22.08
C ARG A 22 16.13 7.79 23.42
N GLY A 23 14.83 7.51 23.38
CA GLY A 23 14.17 6.92 24.54
C GLY A 23 14.78 5.55 24.78
N ASP A 24 15.13 5.26 26.03
CA ASP A 24 15.63 3.97 26.51
C ASP A 24 14.56 2.87 26.34
N ASP A 25 14.36 2.39 25.12
CA ASP A 25 13.58 1.19 24.81
C ASP A 25 14.54 0.20 24.13
N ASP A 26 14.97 -0.80 24.89
CA ASP A 26 15.92 -1.86 24.52
C ASP A 26 15.38 -2.84 23.45
N ASP A 27 14.30 -2.48 22.75
CA ASP A 27 13.65 -3.27 21.69
C ASP A 27 13.85 -2.63 20.29
N LEU A 28 14.93 -1.87 20.08
CA LEU A 28 15.28 -1.38 18.75
C LEU A 28 15.79 -2.54 17.88
N TYR A 29 14.88 -3.19 17.16
CA TYR A 29 15.22 -4.10 16.07
C TYR A 29 15.92 -3.30 14.96
N GLU A 30 17.25 -3.36 14.94
CA GLU A 30 18.03 -2.98 13.77
C GLU A 30 17.74 -3.99 12.65
N HIS A 31 16.87 -3.60 11.71
CA HIS A 31 16.77 -4.32 10.45
C HIS A 31 18.07 -4.09 9.68
N ILE A 32 18.97 -5.08 9.69
CA ILE A 32 20.18 -5.07 8.85
C ILE A 32 19.71 -4.83 7.41
N PRO A 33 20.10 -3.72 6.77
CA PRO A 33 19.67 -3.43 5.41
C PRO A 33 20.11 -4.59 4.53
N ASN A 34 19.19 -5.07 3.68
CA ASN A 34 19.53 -6.09 2.71
C ASN A 34 20.56 -5.48 1.75
N GLU A 35 21.82 -5.89 1.84
CA GLU A 35 22.89 -5.49 0.92
C GLU A 35 22.60 -6.12 -0.45
N MET A 36 21.75 -5.47 -1.23
CA MET A 36 21.39 -5.89 -2.58
C MET A 36 21.87 -4.83 -3.57
N GLU A 37 22.51 -5.26 -4.66
CA GLU A 37 23.02 -4.31 -5.66
C GLU A 37 21.85 -3.57 -6.30
N LEU A 38 22.03 -2.27 -6.61
CA LEU A 38 20.97 -1.45 -7.24
C LEU A 38 20.45 -2.05 -8.55
N ALA A 39 21.26 -2.87 -9.22
CA ALA A 39 20.88 -3.60 -10.43
C ALA A 39 19.78 -4.64 -10.18
N ASP A 40 19.76 -5.26 -9.01
CA ASP A 40 18.78 -6.30 -8.65
C ASP A 40 17.41 -5.67 -8.34
N TYR A 41 17.38 -4.44 -7.82
CA TYR A 41 16.15 -3.67 -7.60
C TYR A 41 15.47 -3.20 -8.90
N ALA A 42 16.19 -3.16 -10.03
CA ALA A 42 15.61 -2.71 -11.30
C ALA A 42 14.41 -3.56 -11.73
N HIS A 43 14.41 -4.85 -11.38
CA HIS A 43 13.29 -5.75 -11.65
C HIS A 43 12.07 -5.42 -10.80
N GLU A 44 12.24 -5.11 -9.52
CA GLU A 44 11.14 -4.70 -8.62
C GLU A 44 10.54 -3.35 -9.05
N LEU A 45 11.40 -2.41 -9.46
CA LEU A 45 10.97 -1.10 -9.96
C LEU A 45 10.14 -1.18 -11.25
N ALA A 46 10.31 -2.22 -12.05
CA ALA A 46 9.54 -2.43 -13.29
C ALA A 46 8.05 -2.75 -13.02
N PHE A 47 7.69 -3.11 -11.79
CA PHE A 47 6.30 -3.39 -11.39
C PHE A 47 5.60 -2.19 -10.76
N LEU A 48 6.32 -1.10 -10.49
CA LEU A 48 5.68 0.11 -9.99
C LEU A 48 4.85 0.75 -11.11
N PRO A 49 3.61 1.18 -10.82
CA PRO A 49 2.86 1.98 -11.78
C PRO A 49 3.64 3.25 -12.08
N ASP A 50 3.54 3.72 -13.34
CA ASP A 50 4.14 5.00 -13.70
C ASP A 50 3.45 6.13 -12.92
N LEU A 51 4.17 6.70 -11.95
CA LEU A 51 3.67 7.78 -11.10
C LEU A 51 3.65 9.14 -11.82
N THR A 52 4.23 9.23 -13.02
CA THR A 52 4.21 10.44 -13.85
C THR A 52 2.95 10.56 -14.69
N GLU A 53 2.26 9.44 -14.93
CA GLU A 53 0.95 9.42 -15.57
C GLU A 53 -0.14 9.65 -14.52
N PRO A 54 -0.95 10.71 -14.64
CA PRO A 54 -2.10 10.89 -13.76
C PRO A 54 -3.10 9.78 -14.05
N SER A 55 -3.16 8.78 -13.18
CA SER A 55 -4.23 7.78 -13.18
C SER A 55 -5.53 8.48 -12.76
N SER A 56 -6.25 9.03 -13.75
CA SER A 56 -7.58 9.58 -13.52
C SER A 56 -8.56 8.42 -13.41
N THR A 57 -8.68 7.90 -12.19
CA THR A 57 -9.72 6.97 -11.82
C THR A 57 -10.96 7.74 -11.44
N ALA A 58 -12.02 7.68 -12.24
CA ALA A 58 -13.32 8.16 -11.83
C ALA A 58 -13.98 7.11 -10.92
N LEU A 59 -14.12 7.42 -9.63
CA LEU A 59 -14.73 6.50 -8.66
C LEU A 59 -16.27 6.62 -8.67
N ASP A 60 -16.95 5.48 -8.75
CA ASP A 60 -18.40 5.43 -8.54
C ASP A 60 -18.74 5.39 -7.04
N TYR A 61 -19.01 6.55 -6.48
CA TYR A 61 -19.46 6.69 -5.08
C TYR A 61 -20.90 6.21 -4.85
N THR A 62 -21.66 5.94 -5.90
CA THR A 62 -23.01 5.38 -5.82
C THR A 62 -23.03 3.86 -5.90
N GLY A 63 -21.86 3.25 -6.11
CA GLY A 63 -21.72 1.81 -6.17
C GLY A 63 -22.11 1.12 -4.85
N PRO A 64 -22.56 -0.15 -4.93
CA PRO A 64 -23.01 -0.92 -3.76
C PRO A 64 -21.91 -1.17 -2.72
N ASN A 65 -20.63 -0.99 -3.08
CA ASN A 65 -19.50 -1.10 -2.15
C ASN A 65 -19.28 0.17 -1.32
N VAL A 66 -19.85 1.30 -1.74
CA VAL A 66 -19.75 2.60 -1.05
C VAL A 66 -21.04 2.92 -0.31
N MET A 67 -22.19 2.53 -0.88
CA MET A 67 -23.50 2.72 -0.27
C MET A 67 -23.75 1.69 0.84
N ASN A 68 -24.00 2.17 2.06
CA ASN A 68 -24.26 1.30 3.21
C ASN A 68 -25.56 1.69 3.91
N GLU A 69 -26.55 0.79 3.90
CA GLU A 69 -27.87 1.00 4.50
C GLU A 69 -27.83 1.15 6.03
N ASN A 70 -26.76 0.68 6.68
CA ASN A 70 -26.59 0.80 8.12
C ASN A 70 -26.04 2.18 8.55
N LEU A 71 -25.57 3.00 7.62
CA LEU A 71 -25.08 4.35 7.91
C LEU A 71 -26.23 5.35 7.87
N SER A 72 -26.23 6.30 8.80
CA SER A 72 -27.07 7.48 8.67
C SER A 72 -26.68 8.29 7.42
N GLY A 73 -27.61 9.10 6.91
CA GLY A 73 -27.32 9.95 5.74
C GLY A 73 -26.13 10.89 5.96
N ASP A 74 -25.84 11.28 7.20
CA ASP A 74 -24.72 12.17 7.53
C ASP A 74 -23.39 11.41 7.51
N GLU A 75 -23.37 10.19 8.04
CA GLU A 75 -22.21 9.30 8.01
C GLU A 75 -21.87 8.88 6.58
N GLN A 76 -22.89 8.57 5.76
CA GLN A 76 -22.70 8.26 4.34
C GLN A 76 -22.09 9.47 3.60
N ARG A 77 -22.56 10.70 3.86
CA ARG A 77 -21.98 11.91 3.26
C ARG A 77 -20.54 12.13 3.67
N LYS A 78 -20.22 11.95 4.96
CA LYS A 78 -18.85 12.07 5.48
C LYS A 78 -17.91 11.02 4.86
N LEU A 79 -18.36 9.79 4.70
CA LEU A 79 -17.61 8.74 4.00
C LEU A 79 -17.28 9.16 2.57
N VAL A 80 -18.28 9.59 1.80
CA VAL A 80 -18.09 10.03 0.42
C VAL A 80 -17.15 11.24 0.33
N GLU A 81 -17.23 12.17 1.28
CA GLU A 81 -16.32 13.33 1.33
C GLU A 81 -14.86 12.92 1.54
N VAL A 82 -14.60 11.98 2.45
CA VAL A 82 -13.25 11.43 2.68
C VAL A 82 -12.75 10.73 1.42
N LEU A 83 -13.58 9.88 0.79
CA LEU A 83 -13.18 9.16 -0.42
C LEU A 83 -12.86 10.12 -1.59
N LYS A 84 -13.63 11.20 -1.75
CA LYS A 84 -13.34 12.26 -2.75
C LYS A 84 -12.06 13.00 -2.46
N ARG A 85 -11.80 13.33 -1.20
CA ARG A 85 -10.56 14.00 -0.77
C ARG A 85 -9.31 13.19 -1.12
N HIS A 86 -9.41 11.87 -1.08
CA HIS A 86 -8.30 10.94 -1.32
C HIS A 86 -8.33 10.27 -2.70
N GLU A 87 -9.16 10.74 -3.64
CA GLU A 87 -9.35 10.11 -4.96
C GLU A 87 -8.02 9.95 -5.74
N GLY A 88 -7.10 10.92 -5.62
CA GLY A 88 -5.81 10.88 -6.33
C GLY A 88 -4.83 9.78 -5.88
N ILE A 89 -5.10 9.08 -4.76
CA ILE A 89 -4.28 7.95 -4.28
C ILE A 89 -5.06 6.63 -4.26
N ILE A 90 -6.34 6.64 -4.60
CA ILE A 90 -7.16 5.43 -4.63
C ILE A 90 -6.94 4.71 -5.96
N ILE A 91 -6.66 3.42 -5.86
CA ILE A 91 -6.48 2.55 -7.03
C ILE A 91 -7.86 2.01 -7.44
N ALA A 92 -8.33 2.34 -8.65
CA ALA A 92 -9.59 1.85 -9.22
C ALA A 92 -9.71 0.33 -9.24
N SER A 93 -8.57 -0.33 -9.47
CA SER A 93 -8.52 -1.77 -9.69
C SER A 93 -8.58 -2.46 -8.33
N GLY A 94 -9.81 -2.58 -7.81
CA GLY A 94 -10.07 -3.17 -6.50
C GLY A 94 -9.42 -4.55 -6.35
N ASN A 95 -8.84 -4.82 -5.17
CA ASN A 95 -8.30 -6.12 -4.76
C ASN A 95 -7.66 -6.96 -5.88
N ALA A 96 -6.98 -6.33 -6.84
CA ALA A 96 -6.04 -7.06 -7.65
C ALA A 96 -4.99 -7.49 -6.64
N LEU A 97 -5.08 -8.76 -6.20
CA LEU A 97 -4.01 -9.39 -5.44
C LEU A 97 -2.73 -8.97 -6.18
N PRO A 98 -1.76 -8.36 -5.49
CA PRO A 98 -0.53 -7.97 -6.16
C PRO A 98 -0.06 -9.18 -6.97
N LEU A 99 0.38 -8.94 -8.22
CA LEU A 99 0.93 -10.01 -9.04
C LEU A 99 1.89 -10.82 -8.16
N PRO A 100 1.85 -12.16 -8.19
CA PRO A 100 2.67 -12.99 -7.31
C PRO A 100 4.09 -12.42 -7.29
N ALA A 101 4.54 -11.98 -6.11
CA ALA A 101 5.87 -11.43 -5.97
C ALA A 101 6.86 -12.51 -6.43
N TYR A 102 7.61 -12.23 -7.49
CA TYR A 102 8.62 -13.16 -7.99
C TYR A 102 9.61 -13.47 -6.84
N GLY A 103 9.73 -14.75 -6.48
CA GLY A 103 10.67 -15.21 -5.46
C GLY A 103 10.11 -15.41 -4.05
N VAL A 104 8.88 -14.96 -3.75
CA VAL A 104 8.26 -15.20 -2.44
C VAL A 104 7.27 -16.36 -2.54
N VAL A 105 7.73 -17.56 -2.19
CA VAL A 105 6.84 -18.69 -1.95
C VAL A 105 6.35 -18.55 -0.51
N CYS A 106 5.10 -18.13 -0.31
CA CYS A 106 4.45 -18.30 0.98
C CYS A 106 4.26 -19.80 1.19
N ASP A 107 5.12 -20.42 2.00
CA ASP A 107 4.90 -21.78 2.47
C ASP A 107 3.66 -21.76 3.38
N ILE A 108 2.54 -22.19 2.83
CA ILE A 108 1.31 -22.34 3.61
C ILE A 108 1.45 -23.71 4.27
N ASP A 109 1.81 -23.72 5.55
CA ASP A 109 1.78 -24.95 6.35
C ASP A 109 0.33 -25.44 6.44
N VAL A 110 0.03 -26.44 5.61
CA VAL A 110 -1.28 -27.08 5.57
C VAL A 110 -1.47 -28.07 6.72
N GLN A 111 -0.51 -28.26 7.63
CA GLN A 111 -0.57 -29.20 8.77
C GLN A 111 -1.06 -30.61 8.41
N GLY A 112 -0.80 -31.05 7.17
CA GLY A 112 -1.29 -32.33 6.65
C GLY A 112 -2.78 -32.39 6.32
N HIS A 113 -3.49 -31.26 6.28
CA HIS A 113 -4.87 -31.19 5.82
C HIS A 113 -4.99 -31.63 4.36
N MET A 114 -6.07 -32.36 4.05
CA MET A 114 -6.32 -32.85 2.69
C MET A 114 -6.63 -31.69 1.72
N PRO A 115 -6.12 -31.73 0.47
CA PRO A 115 -6.44 -30.72 -0.54
C PRO A 115 -7.94 -30.59 -0.80
N ILE A 116 -8.45 -29.36 -0.83
CA ILE A 116 -9.84 -29.09 -1.20
C ILE A 116 -9.98 -29.26 -2.71
N LYS A 117 -10.93 -30.09 -3.15
CA LYS A 117 -11.24 -30.25 -4.58
C LYS A 117 -12.16 -29.10 -5.03
N PRO A 118 -11.69 -28.13 -5.82
CA PRO A 118 -12.58 -27.12 -6.38
C PRO A 118 -13.56 -27.78 -7.35
N ARG A 119 -14.81 -27.29 -7.36
CA ARG A 119 -15.79 -27.71 -8.36
C ARG A 119 -15.52 -26.95 -9.66
N ALA A 120 -15.53 -27.65 -10.78
CA ALA A 120 -15.40 -27.01 -12.09
C ALA A 120 -16.56 -26.03 -12.33
N ARG A 121 -16.28 -24.94 -13.04
CA ARG A 121 -17.28 -23.99 -13.55
C ARG A 121 -17.94 -24.54 -14.80
#